data_AF-A0A9P7GNL9-F1
#
_entry.id   AF-A0A9P7GNL9-F1
#
_cell.length_a   1.000
_cell.length_b   1.000
_cell.length_c   1.000
_cell.angle_alpha   90.00
_cell.angle_beta   90.00
_cell.angle_gamma   90.00
#
_symmetry.space_group_name_H-M   'P 1'
#
loop_
_entity.id
_entity.type
_entity.pdbx_description
1 polymer ?
#
loop_
_entity_poly.entity_id
_entity_poly.type
_entity_poly.pdbx_seq_one_letter_code
_entity_poly.pdbx_strand_id
1 'polypeptide(L)'
;MAQFESKSSAAVRRRLSSSVASKQKPNVTSTFASLTPMWAGVSGNPVNNNTGYEIAISIHDSVYSTDFASAIIPYVAEDAERNAKAIQQHVLDTLRKFSTEHLCKFLGAGVTLTLLREVPNLCTRLWLDMDIVPIVFNIKPYHTDSITRPNVKHRISSTTGSYVPSGAETPTVFVDSAHVAAVSGASLNSNVSGRLPIPRTLDEQADSAARKCIMYFGPGNNPRLSIGPRNQVTVDAAGKIHLIDDLDEYKKTVGSGTWNAVVKLADELREKKIKIGFFSSTPQGGGVALMRHALIRFLTALDVDAAWYVPNPSPSVFRTTKNNHNILQGVAKPDLRLTQEAKDGFDAWILKNGLRWTAEGGPLAPGGVDIAFIGVCLTAPLILVTFA
;
A
#
# COMPACT_ATOMS: atom_id res chain seq x y z
N MET A 1 -37.50 -3.47 -9.68
CA MET A 1 -36.56 -2.32 -9.78
C MET A 1 -35.95 -2.11 -8.38
N ALA A 2 -34.65 -2.30 -8.20
CA ALA A 2 -34.02 -2.21 -6.88
C ALA A 2 -33.77 -0.74 -6.50
N GLN A 3 -34.27 -0.30 -5.34
CA GLN A 3 -34.03 1.05 -4.81
C GLN A 3 -32.78 1.09 -3.93
N PHE A 4 -32.05 2.21 -3.96
CA PHE A 4 -30.88 2.44 -3.09
C PHE A 4 -31.32 2.64 -1.63
N GLU A 5 -30.77 1.86 -0.70
CA GLU A 5 -31.03 2.00 0.74
C GLU A 5 -29.92 2.74 1.50
N SER A 6 -28.81 3.08 0.84
CA SER A 6 -27.71 3.81 1.46
C SER A 6 -28.18 5.19 1.92
N LYS A 7 -28.31 5.37 3.24
CA LYS A 7 -28.52 6.68 3.87
C LYS A 7 -27.18 7.19 4.36
N SER A 8 -26.86 8.47 4.11
CA SER A 8 -25.70 9.10 4.73
C SER A 8 -25.81 8.96 6.25
N SER A 9 -24.70 8.63 6.91
CA SER A 9 -24.74 8.36 8.36
C SER A 9 -25.29 9.57 9.09
N ALA A 10 -26.05 9.35 10.17
CA ALA A 10 -26.56 10.45 10.97
C ALA A 10 -25.44 11.35 11.50
N ALA A 11 -24.22 10.81 11.70
CA ALA A 11 -23.04 11.58 12.07
C ALA A 11 -22.49 12.45 10.93
N VAL A 12 -22.46 11.94 9.69
CA VAL A 12 -22.08 12.73 8.49
C VAL A 12 -23.14 13.79 8.20
N ARG A 13 -24.43 13.44 8.31
CA ARG A 13 -25.52 14.41 8.26
C ARG A 13 -25.39 15.43 9.37
N ARG A 14 -25.19 15.05 10.63
CA ARG A 14 -25.06 15.97 11.78
C ARG A 14 -23.80 16.85 11.69
N ARG A 15 -22.72 16.38 11.05
CA ARG A 15 -21.56 17.21 10.67
C ARG A 15 -21.90 18.23 9.57
N LEU A 16 -22.76 17.87 8.62
CA LEU A 16 -23.19 18.72 7.50
C LEU A 16 -24.42 19.58 7.82
N SER A 17 -25.20 19.21 8.83
CA SER A 17 -26.42 19.85 9.31
C SER A 17 -26.28 20.14 10.80
N SER A 18 -25.54 21.20 11.13
CA SER A 18 -25.67 21.83 12.43
C SER A 18 -27.01 22.56 12.47
N SER A 19 -27.95 22.01 13.24
CA SER A 19 -29.29 22.56 13.49
C SER A 19 -29.24 23.76 14.43
N VAL A 20 -28.43 24.77 14.12
CA VAL A 20 -28.32 26.00 14.91
C VAL A 20 -28.72 27.17 14.01
N ALA A 21 -29.74 27.93 14.43
CA ALA A 21 -30.18 29.14 13.74
C ALA A 21 -28.98 30.07 13.49
N SER A 22 -28.94 30.70 12.32
CA SER A 22 -27.80 31.48 11.81
C SER A 22 -27.26 32.57 12.74
N LYS A 23 -28.03 32.99 13.76
CA LYS A 23 -27.70 34.04 14.73
C LYS A 23 -26.99 33.56 16.00
N GLN A 24 -26.83 32.25 16.23
CA GLN A 24 -26.15 31.68 17.41
C GLN A 24 -24.91 30.84 17.04
N LYS A 25 -24.32 31.07 15.87
CA LYS A 25 -22.99 30.52 15.58
C LYS A 25 -21.98 31.27 16.45
N PRO A 26 -21.24 30.63 17.38
CA PRO A 26 -19.93 31.16 17.70
C PRO A 26 -19.17 31.25 16.37
N ASN A 27 -18.51 32.38 16.12
CA ASN A 27 -17.77 32.59 14.89
C ASN A 27 -16.47 31.76 14.95
N VAL A 28 -16.62 30.44 15.00
CA VAL A 28 -15.53 29.50 14.81
C VAL A 28 -15.44 29.35 13.30
N THR A 29 -14.59 30.19 12.71
CA THR A 29 -14.06 29.99 11.37
C THR A 29 -13.69 28.52 11.22
N SER A 30 -14.34 27.81 10.31
CA SER A 30 -14.10 26.38 10.01
C SER A 30 -12.71 26.10 9.44
N THR A 31 -11.79 27.06 9.55
CA THR A 31 -10.51 27.13 8.88
C THR A 31 -9.33 26.63 9.74
N PHE A 32 -9.53 26.25 11.00
CA PHE A 32 -8.40 25.99 11.94
C PHE A 32 -8.49 24.71 12.79
N ALA A 33 -9.00 23.58 12.27
CA ALA A 33 -8.99 22.33 13.06
C ALA A 33 -8.66 21.05 12.30
N SER A 34 -8.24 21.12 11.04
CA SER A 34 -7.72 19.94 10.33
C SER A 34 -6.35 20.26 9.75
N LEU A 35 -5.34 19.49 10.15
CA LEU A 35 -4.02 19.53 9.51
C LEU A 35 -4.19 19.22 8.02
N THR A 36 -3.46 19.93 7.16
CA THR A 36 -3.47 19.67 5.72
C THR A 36 -2.84 18.29 5.46
N PRO A 37 -3.53 17.37 4.77
CA PRO A 37 -2.97 16.08 4.43
C PRO A 37 -1.91 16.25 3.34
N MET A 38 -0.71 15.70 3.57
CA MET A 38 0.42 15.78 2.65
C MET A 38 1.03 14.40 2.41
N TRP A 39 1.82 14.29 1.35
CA TRP A 39 2.59 13.09 1.02
C TRP A 39 4.05 13.48 0.78
N ALA A 40 4.95 12.59 1.17
CA ALA A 40 6.37 12.76 0.93
C ALA A 40 6.87 11.70 -0.06
N GLY A 41 7.96 12.01 -0.74
CA GLY A 41 8.80 11.05 -1.44
C GLY A 41 10.22 11.24 -0.98
N VAL A 42 10.91 10.15 -0.67
CA VAL A 42 12.26 10.15 -0.12
C VAL A 42 13.13 9.23 -0.96
N SER A 43 14.23 9.77 -1.45
CA SER A 43 15.28 9.04 -2.15
C SER A 43 16.62 9.35 -1.51
N GLY A 44 17.59 8.46 -1.70
CA GLY A 44 18.95 8.71 -1.27
C GLY A 44 19.92 7.74 -1.92
N ASN A 45 21.17 8.19 -2.06
CA ASN A 45 22.29 7.40 -2.57
C ASN A 45 23.63 7.93 -1.99
N PRO A 46 24.66 7.08 -1.88
CA PRO A 46 26.02 7.54 -1.63
C PRO A 46 26.53 8.45 -2.75
N VAL A 47 27.28 9.49 -2.37
CA VAL A 47 27.89 10.48 -3.28
C VAL A 47 29.34 10.75 -2.87
N ASN A 48 30.08 11.50 -3.69
CA ASN A 48 31.46 11.92 -3.43
C ASN A 48 32.40 10.76 -3.07
N ASN A 49 32.44 9.71 -3.90
CA ASN A 49 33.23 8.50 -3.67
C ASN A 49 32.96 7.84 -2.28
N ASN A 50 31.69 7.72 -1.89
CA ASN A 50 31.27 7.14 -0.61
C ASN A 50 31.80 7.89 0.63
N THR A 51 31.92 9.21 0.54
CA THR A 51 32.23 10.06 1.71
C THR A 51 31.02 10.89 2.16
N GLY A 52 30.02 11.02 1.30
CA GLY A 52 28.74 11.65 1.62
C GLY A 52 27.57 10.76 1.23
N TYR A 53 26.42 11.00 1.84
CA TYR A 53 25.15 10.39 1.47
C TYR A 53 24.16 11.51 1.18
N GLU A 54 23.70 11.59 -0.08
CA GLU A 54 22.72 12.58 -0.48
C GLU A 54 21.31 12.01 -0.25
N ILE A 55 20.46 12.82 0.37
CA ILE A 55 19.06 12.53 0.67
C ILE A 55 18.24 13.61 0.00
N ALA A 56 17.24 13.23 -0.79
CA ALA A 56 16.28 14.15 -1.38
C ALA A 56 14.86 13.81 -0.90
N ILE A 57 14.11 14.84 -0.51
CA ILE A 57 12.72 14.77 -0.06
C ILE A 57 11.88 15.68 -0.95
N SER A 58 10.80 15.16 -1.52
CA SER A 58 9.80 15.93 -2.26
C SER A 58 8.45 15.85 -1.54
N ILE A 59 7.75 16.97 -1.43
CA ILE A 59 6.51 17.11 -0.66
C ILE A 59 5.37 17.47 -1.60
N HIS A 60 4.23 16.82 -1.43
CA HIS A 60 3.06 16.94 -2.31
C HIS A 60 1.76 17.12 -1.52
N ASP A 61 0.84 17.92 -2.06
CA ASP A 61 -0.48 18.22 -1.48
C ASP A 61 -1.63 17.38 -2.06
N SER A 62 -1.31 16.23 -2.67
CA SER A 62 -2.13 15.36 -3.53
C SER A 62 -2.20 15.73 -5.02
N VAL A 63 -1.93 16.98 -5.39
CA VAL A 63 -2.05 17.45 -6.78
C VAL A 63 -0.71 17.98 -7.31
N TYR A 64 -0.06 18.83 -6.52
CA TYR A 64 1.16 19.52 -6.87
C TYR A 64 2.31 19.11 -5.96
N SER A 65 3.53 19.15 -6.51
CA SER A 65 4.74 19.25 -5.71
C SER A 65 4.76 20.64 -5.08
N THR A 66 4.72 20.70 -3.76
CA THR A 66 4.67 21.96 -3.00
C THR A 66 6.05 22.41 -2.55
N ASP A 67 6.94 21.47 -2.26
CA ASP A 67 8.28 21.79 -1.77
C ASP A 67 9.25 20.63 -2.01
N PHE A 68 10.55 20.91 -1.95
CA PHE A 68 11.61 19.91 -1.98
C PHE A 68 12.80 20.32 -1.12
N ALA A 69 13.53 19.34 -0.60
CA ALA A 69 14.76 19.55 0.13
C ALA A 69 15.79 18.49 -0.27
N SER A 70 17.06 18.89 -0.38
CA SER A 70 18.18 17.96 -0.49
C SER A 70 19.25 18.28 0.54
N ALA A 71 19.89 17.24 1.05
CA ALA A 71 20.98 17.37 2.01
C ALA A 71 22.02 16.28 1.78
N ILE A 72 23.29 16.62 2.00
CA ILE A 72 24.39 15.67 2.00
C ILE A 72 24.86 15.54 3.45
N ILE A 73 24.85 14.32 3.97
CA ILE A 73 25.38 14.03 5.31
C ILE A 73 26.66 13.20 5.21
N PRO A 74 27.54 13.25 6.23
CA PRO A 74 28.75 12.41 6.26
C PRO A 74 28.41 10.92 6.15
N TYR A 75 29.16 10.20 5.32
CA TYR A 75 28.96 8.78 5.08
C TYR A 75 30.28 8.03 5.24
N VAL A 76 30.24 6.92 5.97
CA VAL A 76 31.41 6.08 6.24
C VAL A 76 31.12 4.68 5.71
N ALA A 77 31.71 4.29 4.58
CA ALA A 77 31.38 3.03 3.89
C ALA A 77 31.50 1.77 4.76
N GLU A 78 32.35 1.78 5.80
CA GLU A 78 32.57 0.64 6.70
C GLU A 78 31.60 0.56 7.89
N ASP A 79 30.79 1.61 8.13
CA ASP A 79 29.92 1.71 9.32
C ASP A 79 28.45 1.90 8.92
N ALA A 80 27.83 0.81 8.46
CA ALA A 80 26.45 0.79 7.99
C ALA A 80 25.45 1.17 9.10
N GLU A 81 25.68 0.75 10.36
CA GLU A 81 24.76 1.04 11.46
C GLU A 81 24.73 2.53 11.80
N ARG A 82 25.90 3.17 11.88
CA ARG A 82 25.99 4.62 12.08
C ARG A 82 25.33 5.39 10.94
N ASN A 83 25.61 5.00 9.69
CA ASN A 83 25.01 5.66 8.52
C ASN A 83 23.49 5.51 8.54
N ALA A 84 22.97 4.30 8.74
CA ALA A 84 21.54 4.03 8.80
C ALA A 84 20.86 4.89 9.86
N LYS A 85 21.43 4.97 11.07
CA LYS A 85 20.90 5.80 12.15
C LYS A 85 20.91 7.29 11.82
N ALA A 86 21.99 7.79 11.22
CA ALA A 86 22.12 9.20 10.83
C ALA A 86 21.14 9.59 9.71
N ILE A 87 21.03 8.76 8.66
CA ILE A 87 20.10 8.96 7.55
C ILE A 87 18.65 8.91 8.06
N GLN A 88 18.32 7.88 8.88
CA GLN A 88 16.99 7.73 9.47
C GLN A 88 16.60 8.97 10.28
N GLN A 89 17.47 9.41 11.20
CA GLN A 89 17.21 10.56 12.05
C GLN A 89 17.00 11.82 11.21
N HIS A 90 17.83 12.04 10.20
CA HIS A 90 17.72 13.20 9.31
C HIS A 90 16.37 13.25 8.58
N VAL A 91 15.91 12.11 8.03
CA VAL A 91 14.61 12.03 7.33
C VAL A 91 13.45 12.32 8.29
N LEU A 92 13.44 11.68 9.47
CA LEU A 92 12.37 11.86 10.45
C LEU A 92 12.31 13.30 10.96
N ASP A 93 13.45 13.90 11.27
CA ASP A 93 13.52 15.27 11.77
C ASP A 93 13.10 16.28 10.69
N THR A 94 13.49 16.07 9.44
CA THR A 94 13.10 16.94 8.33
C THR A 94 11.57 16.92 8.12
N LEU A 95 10.97 15.73 8.07
CA LEU A 95 9.51 15.61 7.93
C LEU A 95 8.77 16.14 9.15
N ARG A 96 9.27 15.91 10.37
CA ARG A 96 8.66 16.42 11.61
C ARG A 96 8.72 17.95 11.68
N LYS A 97 9.87 18.53 11.33
CA LYS A 97 10.07 19.97 11.26
C LYS A 97 9.08 20.58 10.27
N PHE A 98 9.02 20.05 9.04
CA PHE A 98 8.09 20.52 8.02
C PHE A 98 6.63 20.44 8.49
N SER A 99 6.23 19.30 9.06
CA SER A 99 4.88 19.06 9.59
C SER A 99 4.49 20.08 10.67
N THR A 100 5.42 20.43 11.55
CA THR A 100 5.21 21.41 12.62
C THR A 100 5.13 22.84 12.09
N GLU A 101 6.06 23.23 11.21
CA GLU A 101 6.14 24.58 10.65
C GLU A 101 4.95 24.89 9.73
N HIS A 102 4.48 23.90 8.97
CA HIS A 102 3.41 24.06 7.97
C HIS A 102 2.04 23.57 8.46
N LEU A 103 1.93 23.13 9.72
CA LEU A 103 0.70 22.60 10.32
C LEU A 103 0.02 21.56 9.43
N CYS A 104 0.80 20.58 8.96
CA CYS A 104 0.35 19.54 8.04
C CYS A 104 0.58 18.15 8.63
N LYS A 105 -0.10 17.14 8.08
CA LYS A 105 0.08 15.73 8.45
C LYS A 105 0.45 14.94 7.20
N PHE A 106 1.63 14.35 7.22
CA PHE A 106 2.00 13.35 6.23
C PHE A 106 1.17 12.08 6.44
N LEU A 107 0.46 11.66 5.40
CA LEU A 107 -0.34 10.43 5.43
C LEU A 107 0.41 9.25 4.83
N GLY A 108 1.26 9.51 3.85
CA GLY A 108 2.10 8.51 3.22
C GLY A 108 3.45 9.06 2.81
N ALA A 109 4.44 8.18 2.75
CA ALA A 109 5.76 8.47 2.23
C ALA A 109 6.17 7.41 1.22
N GLY A 110 6.48 7.83 -0.01
CA GLY A 110 7.14 6.98 -0.99
C GLY A 110 8.63 6.86 -0.67
N VAL A 111 9.16 5.66 -0.49
CA VAL A 111 10.58 5.42 -0.19
C VAL A 111 11.21 4.66 -1.36
N THR A 112 12.37 5.11 -1.86
CA THR A 112 13.06 4.35 -2.90
C THR A 112 13.66 3.06 -2.34
N LEU A 113 13.67 2.00 -3.16
CA LEU A 113 14.28 0.73 -2.78
C LEU A 113 15.79 0.88 -2.46
N THR A 114 16.48 1.82 -3.10
CA THR A 114 17.90 2.12 -2.82
C THR A 114 18.08 2.64 -1.40
N LEU A 115 17.23 3.57 -0.96
CA LEU A 115 17.26 4.12 0.38
C LEU A 115 16.89 3.08 1.44
N LEU A 116 15.87 2.26 1.18
CA LEU A 116 15.48 1.19 2.09
C LEU A 116 16.61 0.18 2.33
N ARG A 117 17.40 -0.13 1.30
CA ARG A 117 18.55 -1.05 1.44
C ARG A 117 19.61 -0.51 2.39
N GLU A 118 19.80 0.81 2.42
CA GLU A 118 20.74 1.44 3.36
C GLU A 118 20.14 1.70 4.74
N VAL A 119 18.83 1.90 4.81
CA VAL A 119 18.12 2.14 6.06
C VAL A 119 16.94 1.18 6.20
N PRO A 120 17.18 -0.11 6.50
CA PRO A 120 16.13 -1.13 6.53
C PRO A 120 14.98 -0.80 7.49
N ASN A 121 15.27 -0.12 8.60
CA ASN A 121 14.29 0.23 9.63
C ASN A 121 13.56 1.56 9.41
N LEU A 122 13.85 2.29 8.32
CA LEU A 122 13.25 3.60 8.05
C LEU A 122 11.71 3.52 7.99
N CYS A 123 11.18 2.53 7.27
CA CYS A 123 9.73 2.39 7.08
C CYS A 123 9.02 2.11 8.41
N THR A 124 9.57 1.21 9.22
CA THR A 124 9.08 0.91 10.58
C THR A 124 9.02 2.16 11.45
N ARG A 125 10.03 3.03 11.40
CA ARG A 125 10.05 4.29 12.17
C ARG A 125 9.09 5.34 11.64
N LEU A 126 8.96 5.48 10.32
CA LEU A 126 7.96 6.37 9.71
C LEU A 126 6.54 6.00 10.17
N TRP A 127 6.25 4.71 10.29
CA TRP A 127 4.97 4.25 10.81
C TRP A 127 4.83 4.46 12.32
N LEU A 128 5.76 3.93 13.13
CA LEU A 128 5.61 3.93 14.59
C LEU A 128 5.78 5.32 15.23
N ASP A 129 6.73 6.11 14.74
CA ASP A 129 7.11 7.37 15.38
C ASP A 129 6.37 8.58 14.77
N MET A 130 5.87 8.44 13.54
CA MET A 130 5.24 9.54 12.80
C MET A 130 3.83 9.24 12.29
N ASP A 131 3.36 7.99 12.37
CA ASP A 131 2.07 7.55 11.82
C ASP A 131 1.93 7.98 10.34
N ILE A 132 2.98 7.67 9.57
CA ILE A 132 3.06 7.85 8.12
C ILE A 132 3.05 6.46 7.50
N VAL A 133 2.26 6.22 6.45
CA VAL A 133 2.26 4.94 5.72
C VAL A 133 3.40 4.90 4.69
N PRO A 134 4.50 4.15 4.93
CA PRO A 134 5.58 4.06 3.97
C PRO A 134 5.24 3.09 2.82
N ILE A 135 5.57 3.48 1.59
CA ILE A 135 5.37 2.67 0.39
C ILE A 135 6.66 2.62 -0.41
N VAL A 136 7.15 1.42 -0.67
CA VAL A 136 8.46 1.22 -1.30
C VAL A 136 8.33 1.10 -2.81
N PHE A 137 9.17 1.86 -3.52
CA PHE A 137 9.19 1.86 -4.97
C PHE A 137 10.60 1.58 -5.52
N ASN A 138 10.68 0.67 -6.49
CA ASN A 138 11.87 0.55 -7.32
C ASN A 138 11.84 1.64 -8.41
N ILE A 139 12.50 2.76 -8.13
CA ILE A 139 12.63 3.88 -9.07
C ILE A 139 14.01 3.79 -9.69
N LYS A 140 14.04 3.63 -11.03
CA LYS A 140 15.31 3.52 -11.75
C LYS A 140 16.02 4.88 -11.76
N PRO A 141 17.35 4.90 -11.60
CA PRO A 141 18.15 6.13 -11.62
C PRO A 141 18.33 6.70 -13.03
N TYR A 142 17.65 6.15 -14.04
CA TYR A 142 17.69 6.62 -15.42
C TYR A 142 16.31 6.53 -16.06
N HIS A 143 16.04 7.43 -17.00
CA HIS A 143 14.80 7.45 -17.79
C HIS A 143 14.61 6.13 -18.54
N THR A 144 13.37 5.65 -18.65
CA THR A 144 13.04 4.46 -19.44
C THR A 144 11.76 4.70 -20.20
N ASP A 145 11.79 4.57 -21.52
CA ASP A 145 10.58 4.68 -22.34
C ASP A 145 9.77 3.39 -22.36
N SER A 146 8.49 3.55 -22.69
CA SER A 146 7.54 2.46 -22.82
C SER A 146 7.94 1.53 -23.97
N ILE A 147 8.08 0.24 -23.67
CA ILE A 147 8.38 -0.84 -24.64
C ILE A 147 7.14 -1.19 -25.51
N THR A 148 6.05 -0.42 -25.40
CA THR A 148 4.84 -0.66 -26.21
C THR A 148 5.17 -0.60 -27.70
N ARG A 149 4.58 -1.53 -28.47
CA ARG A 149 4.75 -1.62 -29.93
C ARG A 149 4.53 -0.24 -30.58
N PRO A 150 5.20 0.06 -31.71
CA PRO A 150 5.10 1.36 -32.40
C PRO A 150 3.67 1.87 -32.64
N ASN A 151 2.71 0.96 -32.76
CA ASN A 151 1.31 1.27 -33.07
C ASN A 151 0.37 1.21 -31.86
N VAL A 152 0.83 0.81 -30.67
CA VAL A 152 0.04 0.82 -29.43
C VAL A 152 0.36 2.11 -28.69
N LYS A 153 -0.30 3.19 -29.10
CA LYS A 153 -0.17 4.51 -28.46
C LYS A 153 -0.95 4.52 -27.14
N HIS A 154 -0.34 4.05 -26.05
CA HIS A 154 -0.75 4.53 -24.72
C HIS A 154 -0.30 6.00 -24.63
N ARG A 155 -1.20 6.91 -25.02
CA ARG A 155 -0.96 8.35 -25.10
C ARG A 155 -0.61 8.89 -23.70
N ILE A 156 0.70 9.02 -23.40
CA ILE A 156 1.39 10.13 -22.71
C ILE A 156 2.88 9.96 -23.07
N SER A 157 3.33 10.55 -24.18
CA SER A 157 4.74 10.97 -24.34
C SER A 157 4.83 11.99 -25.47
N SER A 158 5.31 13.18 -25.11
CA SER A 158 5.86 14.27 -25.94
C SER A 158 5.05 14.82 -27.13
N THR A 159 4.65 16.08 -27.01
CA THR A 159 4.21 17.00 -28.09
C THR A 159 5.37 17.58 -28.90
N THR A 160 6.53 16.93 -28.96
CA THR A 160 7.62 17.31 -29.88
C THR A 160 8.15 16.06 -30.59
N GLY A 161 8.03 16.07 -31.92
CA GLY A 161 8.24 14.90 -32.76
C GLY A 161 9.69 14.43 -32.81
N SER A 162 9.99 13.36 -32.09
CA SER A 162 11.14 12.50 -32.36
C SER A 162 10.68 11.06 -32.48
N TYR A 163 10.74 10.56 -33.72
CA TYR A 163 10.54 9.17 -34.12
C TYR A 163 11.73 8.34 -33.62
N VAL A 164 11.49 7.29 -32.82
CA VAL A 164 12.49 6.24 -32.60
C VAL A 164 11.80 4.88 -32.75
N PRO A 165 12.26 4.00 -33.66
CA PRO A 165 11.68 2.67 -33.86
C PRO A 165 12.05 1.70 -32.72
N SER A 166 11.12 0.80 -32.45
CA SER A 166 11.13 -0.15 -31.33
C SER A 166 12.22 -1.22 -31.45
N GLY A 167 13.01 -1.35 -30.40
CA GLY A 167 13.87 -2.50 -30.09
C GLY A 167 14.70 -2.19 -28.84
N ALA A 168 14.41 -2.85 -27.72
CA ALA A 168 15.17 -2.97 -26.45
C ALA A 168 16.05 -1.82 -25.89
N GLU A 169 16.02 -0.61 -26.45
CA GLU A 169 16.88 0.49 -26.07
C GLU A 169 16.06 1.57 -25.36
N THR A 170 16.50 1.86 -24.15
CA THR A 170 16.14 3.08 -23.42
C THR A 170 16.53 4.28 -24.29
N PRO A 171 15.76 5.37 -24.37
CA PRO A 171 16.14 6.52 -25.18
C PRO A 171 17.39 7.15 -24.56
N THR A 172 18.49 7.01 -25.28
CA THR A 172 19.74 7.68 -25.00
C THR A 172 19.80 8.89 -25.92
N VAL A 173 19.58 10.09 -25.37
CA VAL A 173 19.98 11.32 -26.06
C VAL A 173 21.49 11.45 -25.86
N PHE A 174 22.21 11.90 -26.90
CA PHE A 174 23.60 12.31 -26.76
C PHE A 174 23.67 13.47 -25.77
N VAL A 175 23.99 13.18 -24.51
CA VAL A 175 24.39 14.20 -23.55
C VAL A 175 25.88 14.41 -23.75
N ASP A 176 26.27 15.63 -24.13
CA ASP A 176 27.67 16.01 -24.22
C ASP A 176 28.36 15.70 -22.88
N SER A 177 29.49 15.00 -22.94
CA SER A 177 30.32 14.58 -21.81
C SER A 177 30.59 15.70 -20.80
N ALA A 178 30.63 16.96 -21.25
CA ALA A 178 30.78 18.13 -20.38
C ALA A 178 29.57 18.36 -19.44
N HIS A 179 28.35 18.08 -19.88
CA HIS A 179 27.13 18.20 -19.06
C HIS A 179 26.99 17.04 -18.08
N VAL A 180 27.43 15.83 -18.46
CA VAL A 180 27.44 14.66 -17.57
C VAL A 180 28.45 14.87 -16.44
N ALA A 181 29.63 15.43 -16.72
CA ALA A 181 30.63 15.76 -15.70
C ALA A 181 30.11 16.79 -14.67
N ALA A 182 29.28 17.74 -15.11
CA ALA A 182 28.68 18.75 -14.23
C ALA A 182 27.53 18.19 -13.34
N VAL A 183 26.84 17.13 -13.78
CA VAL A 183 25.67 16.56 -13.08
C VAL A 183 26.03 15.30 -12.26
N SER A 184 27.08 14.56 -12.63
CA SER A 184 27.34 13.22 -12.07
C SER A 184 28.56 13.10 -11.15
N GLY A 185 29.28 14.19 -10.84
CA GLY A 185 30.34 14.15 -9.81
C GLY A 185 31.31 12.97 -9.98
N ALA A 186 31.83 12.77 -11.19
CA ALA A 186 32.92 11.84 -11.57
C ALA A 186 32.81 10.35 -11.14
N SER A 187 32.55 9.45 -12.11
CA SER A 187 33.28 8.17 -12.32
C SER A 187 32.73 7.31 -13.48
N LEU A 188 32.59 7.86 -14.68
CA LEU A 188 32.28 7.03 -15.87
C LEU A 188 33.55 6.83 -16.70
N ASN A 189 34.04 5.58 -16.72
CA ASN A 189 35.17 5.15 -17.56
C ASN A 189 34.89 5.43 -19.04
N SER A 190 35.83 6.10 -19.70
CA SER A 190 35.71 6.72 -21.02
C SER A 190 35.70 5.75 -22.23
N ASN A 191 35.33 4.48 -22.06
CA ASN A 191 35.42 3.45 -23.12
C ASN A 191 34.09 2.75 -23.46
N VAL A 192 32.95 3.40 -23.24
CA VAL A 192 31.63 2.85 -23.64
C VAL A 192 31.05 3.69 -24.75
N SER A 193 30.71 3.05 -25.87
CA SER A 193 30.01 3.60 -27.04
C SER A 193 29.06 4.73 -26.65
N GLY A 194 29.26 5.91 -27.24
CA GLY A 194 28.75 7.22 -26.80
C GLY A 194 27.22 7.43 -26.78
N ARG A 195 26.48 6.61 -26.05
CA ARG A 195 25.05 6.73 -25.78
C ARG A 195 24.79 6.40 -24.31
N LEU A 196 24.81 7.42 -23.46
CA LEU A 196 24.51 7.27 -22.04
C LEU A 196 23.00 7.47 -21.79
N PRO A 197 22.37 6.66 -20.94
CA PRO A 197 20.97 6.85 -20.55
C PRO A 197 20.80 8.16 -19.78
N ILE A 198 19.69 8.86 -20.00
CA ILE A 198 19.41 10.14 -19.33
C ILE A 198 19.27 9.87 -17.82
N PRO A 199 20.21 10.34 -16.98
CA PRO A 199 20.15 10.09 -15.55
C PRO A 199 18.94 10.80 -14.95
N ARG A 200 18.40 10.22 -13.87
CA ARG A 200 17.44 10.88 -12.99
C ARG A 200 18.16 11.39 -11.76
N THR A 201 17.99 12.67 -11.47
CA THR A 201 18.50 13.26 -10.23
C THR A 201 17.75 12.70 -9.02
N LEU A 202 18.30 12.85 -7.81
CA LEU A 202 17.67 12.28 -6.61
C LEU A 202 16.33 12.94 -6.29
N ASP A 203 16.20 14.25 -6.51
CA ASP A 203 14.93 14.99 -6.38
C ASP A 203 13.86 14.50 -7.37
N GLU A 204 14.22 14.19 -8.63
CA GLU A 204 13.29 13.57 -9.59
C GLU A 204 12.82 12.18 -9.13
N GLN A 205 13.72 11.40 -8.52
CA GLN A 205 13.37 10.10 -7.96
C GLN A 205 12.46 10.25 -6.74
N ALA A 206 12.73 11.21 -5.86
CA ALA A 206 11.91 11.53 -4.69
C ALA A 206 10.51 11.99 -5.12
N ASP A 207 10.41 12.91 -6.08
CA ASP A 207 9.14 13.38 -6.65
C ASP A 207 8.34 12.22 -7.27
N SER A 208 9.02 11.33 -8.02
CA SER A 208 8.38 10.14 -8.58
C SER A 208 7.85 9.21 -7.48
N ALA A 209 8.56 9.08 -6.35
CA ALA A 209 8.11 8.30 -5.20
C ALA A 209 6.88 8.92 -4.54
N ALA A 210 6.86 10.25 -4.34
CA ALA A 210 5.73 10.97 -3.78
C ALA A 210 4.47 10.80 -4.64
N ARG A 211 4.57 11.04 -5.95
CA ARG A 211 3.44 10.89 -6.88
C ARG A 211 2.91 9.47 -6.94
N LYS A 212 3.79 8.47 -6.93
CA LYS A 212 3.36 7.07 -6.88
C LYS A 212 2.70 6.72 -5.55
N CYS A 213 3.19 7.26 -4.43
CA CYS A 213 2.61 7.07 -3.09
C CYS A 213 1.17 7.56 -3.05
N ILE A 214 0.89 8.76 -3.56
CA ILE A 214 -0.46 9.37 -3.58
C ILE A 214 -1.50 8.46 -4.25
N MET A 215 -1.11 7.73 -5.29
CA MET A 215 -2.03 6.82 -6.03
C MET A 215 -2.58 5.68 -5.16
N TYR A 216 -1.95 5.39 -4.02
CA TYR A 216 -2.42 4.40 -3.05
C TYR A 216 -3.47 4.96 -2.09
N PHE A 217 -3.85 6.24 -2.18
CA PHE A 217 -4.83 6.85 -1.29
C PHE A 217 -6.13 7.19 -2.04
N GLY A 218 -7.25 6.98 -1.36
CA GLY A 218 -8.60 7.28 -1.86
C GLY A 218 -8.98 8.75 -1.65
N PRO A 219 -10.14 9.19 -2.18
CA PRO A 219 -10.64 10.56 -1.99
C PRO A 219 -10.88 10.95 -0.51
N GLY A 220 -11.03 9.95 0.36
CA GLY A 220 -11.11 10.16 1.81
C GLY A 220 -9.77 10.06 2.52
N ASN A 221 -8.65 10.12 1.78
CA ASN A 221 -7.27 10.05 2.29
C ASN A 221 -6.93 8.76 3.06
N ASN A 222 -7.73 7.71 2.90
CA ASN A 222 -7.42 6.39 3.42
C ASN A 222 -6.66 5.57 2.37
N PRO A 223 -5.71 4.70 2.78
CA PRO A 223 -5.11 3.73 1.89
C PRO A 223 -6.18 2.92 1.14
N ARG A 224 -5.99 2.76 -0.16
CA ARG A 224 -6.88 2.01 -1.04
C ARG A 224 -6.71 0.53 -0.77
N LEU A 225 -7.84 -0.14 -0.57
CA LEU A 225 -7.88 -1.59 -0.66
C LEU A 225 -7.56 -2.01 -2.10
N SER A 226 -6.67 -2.99 -2.24
CA SER A 226 -6.35 -3.60 -3.51
C SER A 226 -6.82 -5.06 -3.51
N ILE A 227 -7.33 -5.50 -4.65
CA ILE A 227 -7.82 -6.86 -4.87
C ILE A 227 -7.15 -7.36 -6.15
N GLY A 228 -6.39 -8.43 -6.02
CA GLY A 228 -5.67 -9.08 -7.11
C GLY A 228 -6.52 -10.09 -7.88
N PRO A 229 -5.88 -10.83 -8.80
CA PRO A 229 -6.50 -11.95 -9.51
C PRO A 229 -7.16 -12.95 -8.56
N ARG A 230 -8.21 -13.63 -9.02
CA ARG A 230 -9.01 -14.59 -8.21
C ARG A 230 -9.59 -14.00 -6.92
N ASN A 231 -9.66 -12.66 -6.83
CA ASN A 231 -10.09 -11.91 -5.66
C ASN A 231 -9.26 -12.18 -4.40
N GLN A 232 -7.97 -12.40 -4.58
CA GLN A 232 -7.05 -12.36 -3.47
C GLN A 232 -6.94 -10.92 -2.96
N VAL A 233 -7.08 -10.72 -1.65
CA VAL A 233 -6.84 -9.43 -1.03
C VAL A 233 -5.35 -9.19 -0.98
N THR A 234 -4.89 -8.13 -1.65
CA THR A 234 -3.48 -7.75 -1.67
C THR A 234 -3.19 -6.89 -0.45
N VAL A 235 -3.10 -7.55 0.70
CA VAL A 235 -2.73 -6.92 1.98
C VAL A 235 -1.45 -6.10 1.79
N ASP A 236 -1.45 -4.88 2.33
CA ASP A 236 -0.33 -3.94 2.20
C ASP A 236 0.07 -3.64 0.77
N ALA A 237 -0.93 -3.60 -0.13
CA ALA A 237 -0.73 -3.42 -1.56
C ALA A 237 0.22 -4.47 -2.17
N ALA A 238 0.05 -5.72 -1.76
CA ALA A 238 0.91 -6.87 -2.11
C ALA A 238 2.36 -6.69 -1.59
N GLY A 239 2.49 -6.29 -0.33
CA GLY A 239 3.78 -6.12 0.34
C GLY A 239 4.58 -4.89 -0.07
N LYS A 240 3.95 -3.91 -0.74
CA LYS A 240 4.58 -2.63 -1.08
C LYS A 240 4.52 -1.61 0.06
N ILE A 241 3.58 -1.79 0.98
CA ILE A 241 3.44 -0.96 2.17
C ILE A 241 4.20 -1.64 3.31
N HIS A 242 5.21 -0.97 3.86
CA HIS A 242 6.16 -1.53 4.82
C HIS A 242 5.91 -0.99 6.23
N LEU A 243 4.83 -1.39 6.91
CA LEU A 243 4.47 -0.79 8.20
C LEU A 243 5.43 -1.18 9.33
N ILE A 244 5.73 -2.48 9.46
CA ILE A 244 6.63 -3.04 10.48
C ILE A 244 7.36 -4.19 9.83
N ASP A 245 8.62 -3.94 9.45
CA ASP A 245 9.51 -4.96 8.87
C ASP A 245 10.41 -5.62 9.93
N ASP A 246 10.50 -4.99 11.12
CA ASP A 246 11.32 -5.48 12.22
C ASP A 246 10.51 -6.38 13.15
N LEU A 247 10.85 -7.68 13.18
CA LEU A 247 10.21 -8.66 14.05
C LEU A 247 10.45 -8.39 15.54
N ASP A 248 11.52 -7.68 15.92
CA ASP A 248 11.76 -7.33 17.31
C ASP A 248 10.69 -6.37 17.84
N GLU A 249 10.07 -5.56 16.98
CA GLU A 249 8.94 -4.71 17.38
C GLU A 249 7.73 -5.56 17.77
N TYR A 250 7.42 -6.64 17.04
CA TYR A 250 6.37 -7.57 17.45
C TYR A 250 6.73 -8.32 18.73
N LYS A 251 7.97 -8.78 18.85
CA LYS A 251 8.47 -9.50 20.03
C LYS A 251 8.33 -8.69 21.31
N LYS A 252 8.57 -7.37 21.26
CA LYS A 252 8.41 -6.45 22.41
C LYS A 252 6.96 -6.35 22.90
N THR A 253 5.96 -6.71 22.09
CA THR A 253 4.54 -6.60 22.48
C THR A 253 4.03 -7.79 23.30
N VAL A 254 4.79 -8.88 23.41
CA VAL A 254 4.37 -10.12 24.07
C VAL A 254 5.46 -10.69 24.98
N GLY A 255 5.07 -11.59 25.89
CA GLY A 255 6.04 -12.33 26.71
C GLY A 255 6.86 -13.33 25.89
N SER A 256 8.06 -13.66 26.38
CA SER A 256 9.01 -14.57 25.70
C SER A 256 8.42 -15.96 25.41
N GLY A 257 7.62 -16.51 26.33
CA GLY A 257 6.94 -17.80 26.14
C GLY A 257 6.00 -17.79 24.92
N THR A 258 5.19 -16.74 24.79
CA THR A 258 4.27 -16.57 23.65
C THR A 258 5.04 -16.41 22.34
N TRP A 259 6.09 -15.57 22.34
CA TRP A 259 6.93 -15.37 21.15
C TRP A 259 7.59 -16.68 20.71
N ASN A 260 8.20 -17.41 21.63
CA ASN A 260 8.85 -18.69 21.34
C ASN A 260 7.88 -19.73 20.79
N ALA A 261 6.65 -19.78 21.30
CA ALA A 261 5.61 -20.66 20.78
C ALA A 261 5.20 -20.28 19.35
N VAL A 262 5.03 -18.99 19.06
CA VAL A 262 4.69 -18.51 17.71
C VAL A 262 5.80 -18.82 16.72
N VAL A 263 7.06 -18.53 17.07
CA VAL A 263 8.22 -18.82 16.21
C VAL A 263 8.30 -20.32 15.92
N LYS A 264 8.21 -21.17 16.94
CA LYS A 264 8.23 -22.63 16.75
C LYS A 264 7.14 -23.10 15.78
N LEU A 265 5.91 -22.61 15.93
CA LEU A 265 4.81 -22.97 15.04
C LEU A 265 5.03 -22.46 13.61
N ALA A 266 5.56 -21.25 13.46
CA ALA A 266 5.90 -20.69 12.16
C ALA A 266 7.01 -21.50 11.45
N ASP A 267 8.04 -21.91 12.20
CA ASP A 267 9.13 -22.76 11.70
C ASP A 267 8.57 -24.08 11.15
N GLU A 268 7.72 -24.76 11.91
CA GLU A 268 7.08 -26.02 11.48
C GLU A 268 6.23 -25.84 10.21
N LEU A 269 5.52 -24.71 10.07
CA LEU A 269 4.73 -24.40 8.87
C LEU A 269 5.63 -24.18 7.65
N ARG A 270 6.75 -23.46 7.80
CA ARG A 270 7.71 -23.20 6.71
C ARG A 270 8.46 -24.46 6.29
N GLU A 271 8.94 -25.27 7.23
CA GLU A 271 9.62 -26.53 6.95
C GLU A 271 8.75 -27.49 6.15
N LYS A 272 7.47 -27.59 6.52
CA LYS A 272 6.48 -28.41 5.83
C LYS A 272 5.89 -27.74 4.58
N LYS A 273 6.24 -26.47 4.31
CA LYS A 273 5.74 -25.65 3.20
C LYS A 273 4.21 -25.58 3.15
N ILE A 274 3.59 -25.46 4.31
CA ILE A 274 2.13 -25.42 4.46
C ILE A 274 1.59 -24.08 3.94
N LYS A 275 0.61 -24.17 3.04
CA LYS A 275 -0.11 -23.04 2.47
C LYS A 275 -1.44 -22.82 3.18
N ILE A 276 -1.64 -21.62 3.70
CA ILE A 276 -2.84 -21.25 4.46
C ILE A 276 -3.73 -20.33 3.62
N GLY A 277 -5.00 -20.71 3.46
CA GLY A 277 -6.02 -19.90 2.79
C GLY A 277 -7.06 -19.37 3.76
N PHE A 278 -7.18 -18.06 3.88
CA PHE A 278 -8.30 -17.42 4.56
C PHE A 278 -9.38 -17.04 3.55
N PHE A 279 -10.63 -17.32 3.88
CA PHE A 279 -11.79 -16.98 3.06
C PHE A 279 -12.79 -16.20 3.89
N SER A 280 -13.19 -15.01 3.43
CA SER A 280 -14.19 -14.18 4.11
C SER A 280 -15.15 -13.51 3.13
N SER A 281 -16.24 -12.95 3.65
CA SER A 281 -17.27 -12.28 2.84
C SER A 281 -16.87 -10.91 2.29
N THR A 282 -15.99 -10.19 3.00
CA THR A 282 -15.59 -8.83 2.64
C THR A 282 -14.13 -8.57 3.02
N PRO A 283 -13.38 -7.85 2.17
CA PRO A 283 -12.05 -7.36 2.48
C PRO A 283 -12.05 -6.05 3.25
N GLN A 284 -13.21 -5.40 3.42
CA GLN A 284 -13.33 -4.08 4.04
C GLN A 284 -14.40 -4.08 5.13
N GLY A 285 -14.18 -3.31 6.20
CA GLY A 285 -15.13 -3.14 7.30
C GLY A 285 -14.44 -3.15 8.67
N GLY A 286 -15.21 -2.86 9.72
CA GLY A 286 -14.73 -2.97 11.11
C GLY A 286 -14.72 -4.43 11.61
N GLY A 287 -13.88 -4.71 12.61
CA GLY A 287 -13.79 -6.03 13.24
C GLY A 287 -12.91 -7.01 12.47
N VAL A 288 -13.51 -8.02 11.83
CA VAL A 288 -12.81 -9.19 11.25
C VAL A 288 -11.85 -8.81 10.13
N ALA A 289 -12.27 -7.93 9.22
CA ALA A 289 -11.41 -7.49 8.11
C ALA A 289 -10.18 -6.74 8.63
N LEU A 290 -10.34 -5.92 9.67
CA LEU A 290 -9.24 -5.19 10.32
C LEU A 290 -8.23 -6.16 10.94
N MET A 291 -8.72 -7.16 11.70
CA MET A 291 -7.86 -8.20 12.27
C MET A 291 -7.17 -9.05 11.20
N ARG A 292 -7.85 -9.31 10.08
CA ARG A 292 -7.30 -10.14 9.00
C ARG A 292 -6.11 -9.47 8.30
N HIS A 293 -6.18 -8.17 8.04
CA HIS A 293 -5.03 -7.44 7.48
C HIS A 293 -3.81 -7.55 8.40
N ALA A 294 -4.00 -7.33 9.71
CA ALA A 294 -2.91 -7.44 10.69
C ALA A 294 -2.33 -8.86 10.76
N LEU A 295 -3.19 -9.88 10.77
CA LEU A 295 -2.75 -11.27 10.81
C LEU A 295 -1.96 -11.68 9.57
N ILE A 296 -2.46 -11.36 8.37
CA ILE A 296 -1.76 -11.70 7.11
C ILE A 296 -0.40 -11.00 7.07
N ARG A 297 -0.34 -9.71 7.44
CA ARG A 297 0.93 -8.97 7.52
C ARG A 297 1.92 -9.66 8.46
N PHE A 298 1.46 -10.06 9.64
CA PHE A 298 2.32 -10.73 10.62
C PHE A 298 2.81 -12.10 10.12
N LEU A 299 1.94 -12.89 9.49
CA LEU A 299 2.33 -14.16 8.89
C LEU A 299 3.34 -13.97 7.74
N THR A 300 3.15 -12.95 6.90
CA THR A 300 4.12 -12.58 5.86
C THR A 300 5.47 -12.17 6.46
N ALA A 301 5.48 -11.39 7.55
CA ALA A 301 6.72 -11.03 8.25
C ALA A 301 7.46 -12.25 8.84
N LEU A 302 6.73 -13.31 9.20
CA LEU A 302 7.28 -14.60 9.64
C LEU A 302 7.58 -15.57 8.49
N ASP A 303 7.45 -15.13 7.23
CA ASP A 303 7.64 -15.92 6.01
C ASP A 303 6.73 -17.17 5.93
N VAL A 304 5.52 -17.09 6.50
CA VAL A 304 4.49 -18.13 6.40
C VAL A 304 3.62 -17.88 5.16
N ASP A 305 3.44 -18.90 4.32
CA ASP A 305 2.62 -18.82 3.10
C ASP A 305 1.13 -18.74 3.47
N ALA A 306 0.63 -17.51 3.55
CA ALA A 306 -0.75 -17.21 3.88
C ALA A 306 -1.37 -16.26 2.85
N ALA A 307 -2.52 -16.65 2.32
CA ALA A 307 -3.30 -15.86 1.40
C ALA A 307 -4.72 -15.63 1.92
N TRP A 308 -5.34 -14.53 1.51
CA TRP A 308 -6.71 -14.19 1.85
C TRP A 308 -7.54 -13.92 0.61
N TYR A 309 -8.68 -14.60 0.48
CA TYR A 309 -9.59 -14.52 -0.65
C TYR A 309 -10.96 -14.03 -0.22
N VAL A 310 -11.60 -13.27 -1.10
CA VAL A 310 -12.98 -12.79 -0.94
C VAL A 310 -13.80 -13.12 -2.18
N PRO A 311 -15.11 -13.41 -2.04
CA PRO A 311 -15.95 -13.74 -3.18
C PRO A 311 -16.14 -12.52 -4.10
N ASN A 312 -16.67 -12.75 -5.29
CA ASN A 312 -17.07 -11.67 -6.18
C ASN A 312 -18.14 -10.80 -5.50
N PRO A 313 -17.95 -9.47 -5.47
CA PRO A 313 -18.92 -8.60 -4.82
C PRO A 313 -20.27 -8.70 -5.52
N SER A 314 -21.32 -8.86 -4.73
CA SER A 314 -22.70 -8.83 -5.20
C SER A 314 -23.52 -7.95 -4.25
N PRO A 315 -23.91 -6.73 -4.65
CA PRO A 315 -24.65 -5.82 -3.78
C PRO A 315 -26.00 -6.38 -3.32
N SER A 316 -26.69 -7.16 -4.16
CA SER A 316 -27.95 -7.82 -3.81
C SER A 316 -27.73 -8.85 -2.70
N VAL A 317 -26.72 -9.69 -2.84
CA VAL A 317 -26.36 -10.71 -1.83
C VAL A 317 -25.82 -10.06 -0.55
N PHE A 318 -25.07 -8.97 -0.66
CA PHE A 318 -24.61 -8.21 0.51
C PHE A 318 -25.80 -7.68 1.33
N ARG A 319 -26.86 -7.21 0.67
CA ARG A 319 -28.09 -6.78 1.35
C ARG A 319 -28.78 -7.95 2.06
N THR A 320 -28.90 -9.10 1.40
CA THR A 320 -29.46 -10.33 2.01
C THR A 320 -28.66 -10.77 3.25
N THR A 321 -27.34 -10.83 3.14
CA THR A 321 -26.46 -11.22 4.26
C THR A 321 -26.54 -10.24 5.42
N LYS A 322 -26.58 -8.93 5.16
CA LYS A 322 -26.77 -7.91 6.21
C LYS A 322 -28.12 -8.01 6.90
N ASN A 323 -29.19 -8.25 6.14
CA ASN A 323 -30.53 -8.48 6.71
C ASN A 323 -30.53 -9.70 7.63
N ASN A 324 -29.93 -10.81 7.18
CA ASN A 324 -29.80 -12.03 7.99
C ASN A 324 -28.99 -11.80 9.26
N HIS A 325 -27.87 -11.07 9.18
CA HIS A 325 -27.09 -10.68 10.35
C HIS A 325 -27.95 -9.93 11.38
N ASN A 326 -28.74 -8.95 10.92
CA ASN A 326 -29.62 -8.17 11.79
C ASN A 326 -30.75 -9.03 12.39
N ILE A 327 -31.29 -9.98 11.62
CA ILE A 327 -32.31 -10.93 12.10
C ILE A 327 -31.72 -11.80 13.22
N LEU A 328 -30.56 -12.41 12.98
CA LEU A 328 -29.88 -13.29 13.94
C LEU A 328 -29.42 -12.54 15.21
N GLN A 329 -29.10 -11.25 15.10
CA GLN A 329 -28.79 -10.39 16.24
C GLN A 329 -30.03 -9.85 16.96
N GLY A 330 -31.25 -10.12 16.46
CA GLY A 330 -32.49 -9.61 17.05
C GLY A 330 -32.70 -8.11 16.89
N VAL A 331 -31.97 -7.45 15.98
CA VAL A 331 -32.07 -6.00 15.71
C VAL A 331 -32.80 -5.68 14.40
N ALA A 332 -33.24 -6.70 13.67
CA ALA A 332 -34.09 -6.53 12.50
C ALA A 332 -35.53 -6.17 12.90
N LYS A 333 -36.25 -5.55 11.97
CA LYS A 333 -37.69 -5.34 12.14
C LYS A 333 -38.44 -6.68 12.21
N PRO A 334 -39.54 -6.78 12.97
CA PRO A 334 -40.27 -8.03 13.14
C PRO A 334 -40.79 -8.67 11.84
N ASP A 335 -41.03 -7.87 10.81
CA ASP A 335 -41.53 -8.28 9.48
C ASP A 335 -40.43 -8.73 8.52
N LEU A 336 -39.17 -8.37 8.79
CA LEU A 336 -38.05 -8.74 7.92
C LEU A 336 -37.70 -10.22 8.08
N ARG A 337 -37.90 -11.01 7.03
CA ARG A 337 -37.55 -12.44 6.99
C ARG A 337 -36.76 -12.79 5.73
N LEU A 338 -35.97 -13.85 5.82
CA LEU A 338 -35.24 -14.41 4.69
C LEU A 338 -36.23 -15.13 3.75
N THR A 339 -36.49 -14.53 2.59
CA THR A 339 -37.38 -15.09 1.55
C THR A 339 -36.71 -16.24 0.80
N GLN A 340 -37.51 -17.08 0.13
CA GLN A 340 -36.96 -18.17 -0.67
C GLN A 340 -36.11 -17.65 -1.84
N GLU A 341 -36.59 -16.64 -2.57
CA GLU A 341 -35.83 -15.98 -3.65
C GLU A 341 -34.46 -15.48 -3.17
N ALA A 342 -34.39 -14.91 -1.96
CA ALA A 342 -33.15 -14.43 -1.39
C ALA A 342 -32.20 -15.58 -0.98
N LYS A 343 -32.72 -16.75 -0.60
CA LYS A 343 -31.92 -17.98 -0.40
C LYS A 343 -31.37 -18.49 -1.71
N ASP A 344 -32.23 -18.65 -2.72
CA ASP A 344 -31.83 -19.16 -4.04
C ASP A 344 -30.74 -18.27 -4.68
N GLY A 345 -30.91 -16.95 -4.58
CA GLY A 345 -29.91 -15.98 -5.04
C GLY A 345 -28.60 -16.02 -4.23
N PHE A 346 -28.68 -16.35 -2.94
CA PHE A 346 -27.50 -16.55 -2.09
C PHE A 346 -26.76 -17.84 -2.45
N ASP A 347 -27.47 -18.95 -2.61
CA ASP A 347 -26.91 -20.25 -2.97
C ASP A 347 -26.26 -20.23 -4.36
N ALA A 348 -26.92 -19.61 -5.35
CA ALA A 348 -26.35 -19.41 -6.67
C ALA A 348 -25.03 -18.60 -6.63
N TRP A 349 -24.97 -17.59 -5.75
CA TRP A 349 -23.75 -16.81 -5.57
C TRP A 349 -22.65 -17.60 -4.85
N ILE A 350 -22.98 -18.41 -3.84
CA ILE A 350 -22.02 -19.31 -3.19
C ILE A 350 -21.45 -20.28 -4.21
N LEU A 351 -22.32 -20.99 -4.96
CA LEU A 351 -21.93 -21.96 -5.97
C LEU A 351 -21.00 -21.33 -7.03
N LYS A 352 -21.36 -20.15 -7.55
CA LYS A 352 -20.52 -19.42 -8.51
C LYS A 352 -19.12 -19.13 -7.99
N ASN A 353 -18.99 -18.76 -6.72
CA ASN A 353 -17.68 -18.49 -6.12
C ASN A 353 -16.92 -19.78 -5.78
N GLY A 354 -17.62 -20.81 -5.29
CA GLY A 354 -17.06 -22.13 -5.04
C GLY A 354 -16.43 -22.73 -6.30
N LEU A 355 -17.18 -22.77 -7.41
CA LEU A 355 -16.69 -23.25 -8.71
C LEU A 355 -15.43 -22.53 -9.19
N ARG A 356 -15.31 -21.22 -8.92
CA ARG A 356 -14.12 -20.44 -9.30
C ARG A 356 -12.91 -20.77 -8.43
N TRP A 357 -13.12 -21.07 -7.14
CA TRP A 357 -12.03 -21.41 -6.24
C TRP A 357 -11.57 -22.86 -6.38
N THR A 358 -12.43 -23.76 -6.84
CA THR A 358 -12.11 -25.17 -7.12
C THR A 358 -11.69 -25.44 -8.56
N ALA A 359 -11.94 -24.50 -9.49
CA ALA A 359 -11.39 -24.55 -10.84
C ALA A 359 -9.86 -24.62 -10.84
N GLU A 360 -9.28 -25.23 -11.88
CA GLU A 360 -7.84 -25.47 -12.02
C GLU A 360 -6.99 -24.23 -11.69
N GLY A 361 -5.93 -24.45 -10.90
CA GLY A 361 -5.07 -23.40 -10.36
C GLY A 361 -5.74 -22.48 -9.32
N GLY A 362 -6.92 -22.88 -8.82
CA GLY A 362 -7.66 -22.16 -7.78
C GLY A 362 -7.15 -22.47 -6.38
N PRO A 363 -7.45 -21.61 -5.40
CA PRO A 363 -6.96 -21.79 -4.04
C PRO A 363 -7.53 -23.04 -3.36
N LEU A 364 -8.66 -23.58 -3.81
CA LEU A 364 -9.28 -24.80 -3.29
C LEU A 364 -9.20 -25.98 -4.29
N ALA A 365 -8.44 -25.84 -5.37
CA ALA A 365 -8.17 -26.92 -6.31
C ALA A 365 -7.02 -27.81 -5.80
N PRO A 366 -6.81 -29.01 -6.35
CA PRO A 366 -5.61 -29.81 -6.07
C PRO A 366 -4.32 -28.99 -6.27
N GLY A 367 -3.43 -28.99 -5.27
CA GLY A 367 -2.22 -28.16 -5.26
C GLY A 367 -2.41 -26.70 -4.79
N GLY A 368 -3.64 -26.33 -4.41
CA GLY A 368 -4.02 -25.06 -3.79
C GLY A 368 -3.53 -24.93 -2.34
N VAL A 369 -4.41 -24.54 -1.42
CA VAL A 369 -4.08 -24.40 0.00
C VAL A 369 -4.18 -25.73 0.74
N ASP A 370 -3.31 -25.95 1.72
CA ASP A 370 -3.32 -27.14 2.59
C ASP A 370 -4.32 -26.98 3.74
N ILE A 371 -4.46 -25.74 4.23
CA ILE A 371 -5.37 -25.40 5.34
C ILE A 371 -6.26 -24.24 4.92
N ALA A 372 -7.58 -24.46 4.94
CA ALA A 372 -8.57 -23.43 4.65
C ALA A 372 -9.27 -22.95 5.93
N PHE A 373 -9.16 -21.66 6.24
CA PHE A 373 -9.91 -20.99 7.29
C PHE A 373 -11.07 -20.21 6.69
N ILE A 374 -12.30 -20.59 7.05
CA ILE A 374 -13.51 -19.90 6.61
C ILE A 374 -13.95 -18.96 7.73
N GLY A 375 -13.66 -17.67 7.58
CA GLY A 375 -13.95 -16.62 8.56
C GLY A 375 -15.19 -15.79 8.19
N VAL A 376 -15.90 -15.28 9.23
CA VAL A 376 -17.18 -14.53 9.17
C VAL A 376 -17.74 -14.37 7.77
N CYS A 377 -18.27 -15.50 7.34
CA CYS A 377 -19.18 -15.58 6.26
C CYS A 377 -20.42 -16.14 6.94
N LEU A 378 -21.55 -15.46 6.81
CA LEU A 378 -22.85 -16.08 7.11
C LEU A 378 -23.09 -17.34 6.25
N THR A 379 -22.13 -17.70 5.37
CA THR A 379 -22.05 -18.91 4.55
C THR A 379 -21.29 -20.08 5.20
N ALA A 380 -20.74 -19.95 6.42
CA ALA A 380 -19.88 -20.98 7.03
C ALA A 380 -20.47 -22.40 7.04
N PRO A 381 -21.79 -22.61 7.23
CA PRO A 381 -22.38 -23.95 7.18
C PRO A 381 -22.49 -24.53 5.76
N LEU A 382 -22.63 -23.71 4.71
CA LEU A 382 -22.94 -24.20 3.35
C LEU A 382 -21.69 -24.49 2.51
N ILE A 383 -20.61 -23.75 2.73
CA ILE A 383 -19.34 -23.99 2.03
C ILE A 383 -18.80 -25.37 2.42
N LEU A 384 -18.76 -25.71 3.71
CA LEU A 384 -18.29 -27.01 4.22
C LEU A 384 -19.05 -28.22 3.67
N VAL A 385 -20.34 -28.10 3.37
CA VAL A 385 -21.15 -29.22 2.85
C VAL A 385 -20.81 -29.54 1.39
N THR A 386 -20.18 -28.63 0.64
CA THR A 386 -19.77 -28.88 -0.75
C THR A 386 -18.35 -29.43 -0.87
N PHE A 387 -17.59 -29.52 0.24
CA PHE A 387 -16.21 -29.99 0.28
C PHE A 387 -16.03 -31.36 0.96
N ALA A 388 -17.12 -31.99 1.42
CA ALA A 388 -17.12 -33.34 1.99
C ALA A 388 -17.52 -34.38 0.94
#